data_AF-A0AAN5K9D2-F1
#
_entry.id   AF-A0AAN5K9D2-F1
#
_cell.length_a   1.000
_cell.length_b   1.000
_cell.length_c   1.000
_cell.angle_alpha   90.00
_cell.angle_beta   90.00
_cell.angle_gamma   90.00
#
_symmetry.space_group_name_H-M   'P 1'
#
loop_
_entity.id
_entity.type
_entity.pdbx_description
1 polymer ?
#
loop_
_entity_poly.entity_id
_entity_poly.type
_entity_poly.pdbx_seq_one_letter_code
_entity_poly.pdbx_strand_id
1 'polypeptide(L)'
;MKSVKLSLLAVVVATIVSPSAFADDTFEAAATELTAIHPGMSHDEIDQKINRFMIRTGNTEAAQDYLFSHGYMDPQTGDNIYPASTAVQTDSNITDQNQADRDAAQDTAIQNAHNIASIAAANADDAKKALTTAQSAIDANKGAIADTQKDVADVKASAAHANTNANTALMNGLKLSGAVSDNKNQIEKNSSSIAEQQEQMALSEQNQIHRDAAQDSSIQDAQHSANWASLKADDAHHAIMVAQTDIDANKSAISDTQKDVAAVRTDVSAMKDDVADVKASADHANANANTALMNGQKLSGVVSDNKNQIEKNSTAITEQQEQITATQKTVAATGDVKTAARYQSMINALQTATADAQQSQSEAQQTQITEQQKQIAATEKTVAAIGDPQSTAHYQKMINAKLTAQNEANERSTADQEQRINELASNVATQQQIDSVQYGEQIRNLAQDSAQAHEQIESLTQDSAQTHQQLTNTQKRVADNSQQINSLNNNFSSLKHEVEDNRKEANAGIASAVAIASQPQVKTGDFMMVSAGAGTFNNESAVSVGASFNAGIHTVIKAGVSADTQSDFGAGVGVGYSF
;
A
#
# COMPACT_ATOMS: atom_id res chain seq x y z
N MET A 1 73.92 2.16 13.63
CA MET A 1 75.04 2.16 14.60
C MET A 1 75.10 0.78 15.26
N LYS A 2 76.25 0.11 15.12
CA LYS A 2 76.70 -1.14 15.78
C LYS A 2 75.70 -2.32 15.85
N SER A 3 75.74 -3.14 14.79
CA SER A 3 75.77 -4.61 14.88
C SER A 3 77.05 -5.03 15.67
N VAL A 4 77.20 -6.19 16.33
CA VAL A 4 77.02 -7.56 15.81
C VAL A 4 77.02 -8.54 17.00
N LYS A 5 75.92 -9.30 17.09
CA LYS A 5 75.78 -10.74 17.35
C LYS A 5 77.03 -11.59 17.72
N LEU A 6 76.89 -12.39 18.77
CA LEU A 6 77.69 -13.59 19.02
C LEU A 6 76.76 -14.79 19.30
N SER A 7 76.90 -15.87 18.54
CA SER A 7 76.72 -17.26 19.02
C SER A 7 77.05 -18.25 17.89
N LEU A 8 78.10 -19.04 18.10
CA LEU A 8 78.17 -20.51 18.01
C LEU A 8 79.65 -20.89 18.20
N LEU A 9 80.02 -21.47 19.35
CA LEU A 9 80.04 -22.90 19.66
C LEU A 9 81.22 -23.65 19.02
N ALA A 10 82.21 -23.99 19.84
CA ALA A 10 82.89 -25.29 19.77
C ALA A 10 83.50 -25.61 21.15
N VAL A 11 83.18 -26.81 21.61
CA VAL A 11 83.41 -27.41 22.94
C VAL A 11 84.73 -28.21 22.94
N VAL A 12 85.21 -28.52 24.15
CA VAL A 12 86.10 -29.62 24.62
C VAL A 12 87.29 -29.04 25.41
N VAL A 13 87.18 -28.84 26.73
CA VAL A 13 87.36 -29.77 27.88
C VAL A 13 88.82 -30.21 28.10
N ALA A 14 89.44 -29.72 29.19
CA ALA A 14 90.14 -30.51 30.22
C ALA A 14 90.85 -29.62 31.27
N THR A 15 90.15 -29.38 32.38
CA THR A 15 90.57 -29.49 33.79
C THR A 15 92.02 -29.24 34.29
N ILE A 16 92.08 -28.36 35.30
CA ILE A 16 92.71 -28.49 36.65
C ILE A 16 94.06 -27.77 36.93
N VAL A 17 93.92 -26.80 37.85
CA VAL A 17 94.79 -26.30 38.94
C VAL A 17 95.91 -25.28 38.64
N SER A 18 95.76 -24.14 39.32
CA SER A 18 96.61 -22.96 39.42
C SER A 18 97.66 -23.11 40.56
N PRO A 19 98.51 -22.10 40.84
CA PRO A 19 99.61 -21.61 40.00
C PRO A 19 100.91 -21.40 40.81
N SER A 20 102.08 -21.33 40.17
CA SER A 20 103.22 -20.62 40.76
C SER A 20 104.30 -20.24 39.74
N ALA A 21 104.77 -19.01 39.93
CA ALA A 21 106.10 -18.49 39.70
C ALA A 21 106.46 -17.90 38.32
N PHE A 22 106.69 -16.59 38.37
CA PHE A 22 107.36 -15.71 37.41
C PHE A 22 108.82 -16.10 37.17
N ALA A 23 109.30 -15.94 35.93
CA ALA A 23 110.64 -15.43 35.61
C ALA A 23 110.71 -15.02 34.13
N ASP A 24 111.06 -13.76 33.87
CA ASP A 24 111.54 -13.24 32.59
C ASP A 24 112.89 -12.57 32.95
N ASP A 25 113.98 -13.34 32.90
CA ASP A 25 115.34 -12.95 33.32
C ASP A 25 116.24 -12.96 32.07
N THR A 26 116.87 -11.84 31.71
CA THR A 26 117.67 -11.70 30.48
C THR A 26 119.13 -12.18 30.68
N PHE A 27 119.80 -12.64 29.61
CA PHE A 27 121.17 -13.19 29.68
C PHE A 27 122.21 -12.23 30.30
N GLU A 28 122.09 -10.92 30.04
CA GLU A 28 122.96 -9.87 30.64
C GLU A 28 122.77 -9.74 32.17
N ALA A 29 121.55 -9.92 32.68
CA ALA A 29 121.28 -9.90 34.12
C ALA A 29 121.94 -11.08 34.84
N ALA A 30 121.97 -12.26 34.20
CA ALA A 30 122.64 -13.44 34.73
C ALA A 30 124.18 -13.31 34.75
N ALA A 31 124.80 -12.70 33.73
CA ALA A 31 126.26 -12.52 33.63
C ALA A 31 126.84 -11.61 34.73
N THR A 32 126.03 -10.69 35.27
CA THR A 32 126.45 -9.75 36.32
C THR A 32 126.84 -10.44 37.65
N GLU A 33 126.34 -11.65 37.92
CA GLU A 33 126.73 -12.41 39.12
C GLU A 33 128.12 -13.08 39.02
N LEU A 34 128.63 -13.31 37.80
CA LEU A 34 129.95 -13.90 37.54
C LEU A 34 131.09 -12.89 37.73
N THR A 35 130.84 -11.61 37.49
CA THR A 35 131.84 -10.53 37.68
C THR A 35 132.20 -10.29 39.15
N ALA A 36 131.40 -10.82 40.09
CA ALA A 36 131.64 -10.76 41.52
C ALA A 36 132.61 -11.84 42.05
N ILE A 37 133.14 -12.71 41.19
CA ILE A 37 134.17 -13.70 41.58
C ILE A 37 135.50 -12.97 41.83
N HIS A 38 136.08 -13.15 43.02
CA HIS A 38 137.34 -12.51 43.43
C HIS A 38 138.31 -13.50 44.08
N PRO A 39 139.63 -13.21 44.11
CA PRO A 39 140.61 -14.03 44.83
C PRO A 39 140.20 -14.17 46.31
N GLY A 40 140.13 -15.41 46.82
CA GLY A 40 139.71 -15.72 48.20
C GLY A 40 138.26 -16.21 48.38
N MET A 41 137.43 -16.21 47.32
CA MET A 41 136.11 -16.87 47.35
C MET A 41 136.25 -18.39 47.42
N SER A 42 135.40 -19.07 48.19
CA SER A 42 135.48 -20.54 48.34
C SER A 42 135.14 -21.26 47.03
N HIS A 43 135.72 -22.45 46.82
CA HIS A 43 135.46 -23.24 45.61
C HIS A 43 133.94 -23.55 45.47
N ASP A 44 133.26 -23.84 46.58
CA ASP A 44 131.81 -24.07 46.62
C ASP A 44 130.98 -22.84 46.20
N GLU A 45 131.40 -21.63 46.58
CA GLU A 45 130.70 -20.39 46.19
C GLU A 45 130.90 -20.06 44.70
N ILE A 46 132.09 -20.31 44.16
CA ILE A 46 132.38 -20.12 42.73
C ILE A 46 131.53 -21.10 41.92
N ASP A 47 131.48 -22.37 42.33
CA ASP A 47 130.69 -23.40 41.66
C ASP A 47 129.19 -23.08 41.74
N GLN A 48 128.68 -22.61 42.89
CA GLN A 48 127.27 -22.20 43.02
C GLN A 48 126.91 -21.04 42.09
N LYS A 49 127.81 -20.07 41.92
CA LYS A 49 127.59 -18.92 41.03
C LYS A 49 127.60 -19.33 39.56
N ILE A 50 128.53 -20.18 39.14
CA ILE A 50 128.56 -20.74 37.78
C ILE A 50 127.30 -21.59 37.53
N ASN A 51 126.91 -22.42 38.48
CA ASN A 51 125.73 -23.29 38.34
C ASN A 51 124.43 -22.47 38.29
N ARG A 52 124.32 -21.40 39.07
CA ARG A 52 123.23 -20.43 39.00
C ARG A 52 123.16 -19.72 37.64
N PHE A 53 124.31 -19.28 37.12
CA PHE A 53 124.39 -18.67 35.79
C PHE A 53 123.90 -19.65 34.71
N MET A 54 124.33 -20.91 34.77
CA MET A 54 123.93 -21.96 33.84
C MET A 54 122.43 -22.29 33.93
N ILE A 55 121.85 -22.31 35.15
CA ILE A 55 120.41 -22.52 35.36
C ILE A 55 119.59 -21.34 34.82
N ARG A 56 119.99 -20.10 35.12
CA ARG A 56 119.27 -18.89 34.68
C ARG A 56 119.31 -18.69 33.16
N THR A 57 120.41 -19.07 32.52
CA THR A 57 120.60 -18.91 31.06
C THR A 57 120.17 -20.13 30.23
N GLY A 58 119.56 -21.13 30.87
CA GLY A 58 119.03 -22.31 30.21
C GLY A 58 120.08 -23.26 29.65
N ASN A 59 121.32 -23.20 30.14
CA ASN A 59 122.44 -24.06 29.74
C ASN A 59 122.65 -24.12 28.21
N THR A 60 122.59 -22.95 27.56
CA THR A 60 122.70 -22.79 26.10
C THR A 60 124.18 -22.78 25.65
N GLU A 61 124.44 -23.08 24.37
CA GLU A 61 125.82 -23.00 23.80
C GLU A 61 126.44 -21.61 23.99
N ALA A 62 125.64 -20.53 23.89
CA ALA A 62 126.11 -19.17 24.13
C ALA A 62 126.54 -18.90 25.59
N ALA A 63 125.93 -19.59 26.57
CA ALA A 63 126.34 -19.50 27.98
C ALA A 63 127.68 -20.22 28.22
N GLN A 64 127.88 -21.37 27.58
CA GLN A 64 129.14 -22.10 27.66
C GLN A 64 130.28 -21.34 26.96
N ASP A 65 130.03 -20.76 25.79
CA ASP A 65 131.00 -19.92 25.07
C ASP A 65 131.38 -18.65 25.87
N TYR A 66 130.45 -18.09 26.64
CA TYR A 66 130.73 -16.98 27.56
C TYR A 66 131.68 -17.38 28.70
N LEU A 67 131.49 -18.56 29.30
CA LEU A 67 132.36 -19.08 30.37
C LEU A 67 133.78 -19.39 29.88
N PHE A 68 133.92 -19.90 28.65
CA PHE A 68 135.22 -20.15 28.02
C PHE A 68 135.94 -18.85 27.62
N SER A 69 135.24 -17.92 26.97
CA SER A 69 135.84 -16.67 26.48
C SER A 69 136.28 -15.71 27.58
N HIS A 70 135.67 -15.78 28.77
CA HIS A 70 135.99 -14.92 29.93
C HIS A 70 136.89 -15.60 30.97
N GLY A 71 137.39 -16.82 30.68
CA GLY A 71 138.38 -17.50 31.52
C GLY A 71 137.85 -18.11 32.82
N TYR A 72 136.54 -18.39 32.89
CA TYR A 72 135.92 -19.09 34.03
C TYR A 72 135.97 -20.62 33.87
N MET A 73 136.17 -21.14 32.64
CA MET A 73 136.33 -22.57 32.32
C MET A 73 137.45 -22.80 31.28
N ASP A 74 138.15 -23.94 31.38
CA ASP A 74 139.23 -24.36 30.47
C ASP A 74 138.68 -24.88 29.12
N PRO A 75 139.07 -24.30 27.97
CA PRO A 75 138.50 -24.65 26.65
C PRO A 75 138.86 -26.05 26.12
N GLN A 76 139.81 -26.77 26.71
CA GLN A 76 140.22 -28.11 26.25
C GLN A 76 139.75 -29.25 27.17
N THR A 77 139.37 -28.94 28.41
CA THR A 77 138.96 -29.94 29.42
C THR A 77 137.57 -29.70 30.02
N GLY A 78 137.02 -28.49 29.92
CA GLY A 78 135.71 -28.15 30.47
C GLY A 78 135.68 -27.91 31.98
N ASP A 79 136.84 -27.90 32.65
CA ASP A 79 136.96 -27.72 34.09
C ASP A 79 137.10 -26.23 34.48
N ASN A 80 136.60 -25.85 35.67
CA ASN A 80 136.67 -24.49 36.21
C ASN A 80 138.12 -24.05 36.48
N ILE A 81 138.49 -22.82 36.06
CA ILE A 81 139.84 -22.28 36.28
C ILE A 81 139.90 -21.50 37.61
N TYR A 82 140.63 -22.01 38.61
CA TYR A 82 140.81 -21.36 39.92
C TYR A 82 142.17 -20.63 40.03
N PRO A 83 142.22 -19.34 40.41
CA PRO A 83 143.49 -18.65 40.68
C PRO A 83 144.09 -19.03 42.05
N ALA A 84 145.38 -19.34 42.06
CA ALA A 84 146.17 -19.85 43.19
C ALA A 84 146.31 -18.87 44.39
N SER A 85 146.28 -19.42 45.62
CA SER A 85 146.52 -18.67 46.86
C SER A 85 148.01 -18.60 47.21
N THR A 86 148.49 -17.43 47.65
CA THR A 86 149.74 -17.31 48.43
C THR A 86 149.46 -17.12 49.91
N ALA A 87 150.22 -17.85 50.72
CA ALA A 87 149.97 -18.24 52.09
C ALA A 87 150.06 -17.13 53.15
N VAL A 88 149.31 -17.34 54.24
CA VAL A 88 149.53 -16.75 55.56
C VAL A 88 150.42 -17.70 56.37
N GLN A 89 151.48 -17.17 56.98
CA GLN A 89 152.30 -17.85 57.98
C GLN A 89 152.13 -17.14 59.32
N THR A 90 151.74 -17.88 60.35
CA THR A 90 151.75 -17.48 61.76
C THR A 90 152.71 -18.36 62.55
N ASP A 91 153.26 -17.76 63.61
CA ASP A 91 154.06 -18.30 64.71
C ASP A 91 155.54 -18.66 64.44
N SER A 92 156.51 -18.38 65.31
CA SER A 92 156.53 -17.81 66.68
C SER A 92 157.99 -17.50 67.08
N ASN A 93 158.26 -16.36 67.75
CA ASN A 93 159.15 -16.18 68.91
C ASN A 93 159.79 -14.76 69.05
N ILE A 94 159.44 -14.09 70.16
CA ILE A 94 160.28 -13.35 71.15
C ILE A 94 161.30 -12.31 70.58
N THR A 95 161.22 -10.99 70.83
CA THR A 95 161.32 -10.27 72.12
C THR A 95 160.95 -8.77 71.98
N ASP A 96 160.44 -8.17 73.07
CA ASP A 96 160.34 -6.75 73.50
C ASP A 96 159.68 -5.65 72.63
N GLN A 97 158.50 -5.16 73.08
CA GLN A 97 158.03 -3.74 73.23
C GLN A 97 156.48 -3.60 73.01
N ASN A 98 155.57 -3.59 74.04
CA ASN A 98 154.10 -3.42 73.80
C ASN A 98 153.16 -3.16 75.03
N GLN A 99 152.59 -1.95 75.19
CA GLN A 99 151.40 -1.73 76.06
C GLN A 99 150.42 -0.64 75.58
N ALA A 100 150.83 0.39 74.81
CA ALA A 100 149.95 1.52 74.46
C ALA A 100 148.95 1.24 73.31
N ASP A 101 149.24 0.32 72.40
CA ASP A 101 148.42 0.10 71.20
C ASP A 101 147.22 -0.84 71.41
N ARG A 102 147.13 -1.53 72.56
CA ARG A 102 146.02 -2.47 72.85
C ARG A 102 144.74 -1.76 73.33
N ASP A 103 144.85 -0.66 74.06
CA ASP A 103 143.68 -0.01 74.67
C ASP A 103 142.82 0.73 73.63
N ALA A 104 143.42 1.27 72.56
CA ALA A 104 142.68 1.96 71.48
C ALA A 104 141.83 1.01 70.61
N ALA A 105 142.25 -0.24 70.46
CA ALA A 105 141.51 -1.23 69.68
C ALA A 105 140.26 -1.76 70.41
N GLN A 106 140.30 -1.81 71.76
CA GLN A 106 139.23 -2.35 72.57
C GLN A 106 138.04 -1.39 72.72
N ASP A 107 138.29 -0.09 72.84
CA ASP A 107 137.24 0.94 72.87
C ASP A 107 136.45 1.00 71.56
N THR A 108 137.13 0.86 70.42
CA THR A 108 136.50 0.83 69.09
C THR A 108 135.52 -0.35 68.94
N ALA A 109 135.86 -1.51 69.49
CA ALA A 109 135.00 -2.70 69.44
C ALA A 109 133.74 -2.56 70.32
N ILE A 110 133.87 -1.98 71.52
CA ILE A 110 132.74 -1.73 72.43
C ILE A 110 131.78 -0.70 71.84
N GLN A 111 132.30 0.35 71.20
CA GLN A 111 131.50 1.37 70.54
C GLN A 111 130.72 0.81 69.34
N ASN A 112 131.34 -0.08 68.56
CA ASN A 112 130.67 -0.79 67.46
C ASN A 112 129.57 -1.73 67.97
N ALA A 113 129.80 -2.46 69.07
CA ALA A 113 128.77 -3.33 69.66
C ALA A 113 127.57 -2.52 70.19
N HIS A 114 127.81 -1.36 70.82
CA HIS A 114 126.74 -0.45 71.24
C HIS A 114 125.96 0.12 70.05
N ASN A 115 126.64 0.49 68.96
CA ASN A 115 125.98 0.96 67.75
C ASN A 115 125.09 -0.13 67.12
N ILE A 116 125.56 -1.38 67.05
CA ILE A 116 124.77 -2.51 66.54
C ILE A 116 123.54 -2.77 67.42
N ALA A 117 123.70 -2.78 68.75
CA ALA A 117 122.58 -2.99 69.67
C ALA A 117 121.54 -1.86 69.59
N SER A 118 121.98 -0.62 69.43
CA SER A 118 121.11 0.54 69.24
C SER A 118 120.32 0.46 67.92
N ILE A 119 120.98 0.07 66.82
CA ILE A 119 120.34 -0.16 65.52
C ILE A 119 119.33 -1.31 65.61
N ALA A 120 119.67 -2.42 66.29
CA ALA A 120 118.77 -3.55 66.47
C ALA A 120 117.52 -3.18 67.30
N ALA A 121 117.68 -2.39 68.36
CA ALA A 121 116.57 -1.87 69.15
C ALA A 121 115.68 -0.92 68.33
N ALA A 122 116.28 -0.02 67.54
CA ALA A 122 115.54 0.85 66.63
C ALA A 122 114.75 0.05 65.58
N ASN A 123 115.35 -0.97 64.97
CA ASN A 123 114.68 -1.85 64.03
C ASN A 123 113.51 -2.64 64.68
N ALA A 124 113.67 -3.07 65.93
CA ALA A 124 112.61 -3.76 66.67
C ALA A 124 111.43 -2.81 67.00
N ASP A 125 111.70 -1.56 67.38
CA ASP A 125 110.67 -0.54 67.60
C ASP A 125 109.96 -0.17 66.30
N ASP A 126 110.68 -0.07 65.18
CA ASP A 126 110.08 0.18 63.86
C ASP A 126 109.24 -1.01 63.39
N ALA A 127 109.68 -2.25 63.64
CA ALA A 127 108.87 -3.45 63.40
C ALA A 127 107.59 -3.47 64.24
N LYS A 128 107.67 -3.06 65.51
CA LYS A 128 106.50 -2.97 66.41
C LYS A 128 105.51 -1.88 65.97
N LYS A 129 106.00 -0.71 65.53
CA LYS A 129 105.16 0.34 64.91
C LYS A 129 104.50 -0.16 63.64
N ALA A 130 105.24 -0.86 62.78
CA ALA A 130 104.70 -1.46 61.56
C ALA A 130 103.58 -2.48 61.86
N LEU A 131 103.79 -3.35 62.87
CA LEU A 131 102.76 -4.32 63.30
C LEU A 131 101.50 -3.63 63.85
N THR A 132 101.68 -2.57 64.65
CA THR A 132 100.55 -1.78 65.18
C THR A 132 99.76 -1.09 64.07
N THR A 133 100.48 -0.60 63.05
CA THR A 133 99.89 0.02 61.86
C THR A 133 99.11 -1.02 61.04
N ALA A 134 99.69 -2.21 60.83
CA ALA A 134 99.03 -3.32 60.15
C ALA A 134 97.77 -3.78 60.91
N GLN A 135 97.83 -3.89 62.24
CA GLN A 135 96.67 -4.25 63.06
C GLN A 135 95.54 -3.21 62.94
N SER A 136 95.88 -1.92 62.99
CA SER A 136 94.90 -0.84 62.81
C SER A 136 94.25 -0.89 61.43
N ALA A 137 95.03 -1.21 60.38
CA ALA A 137 94.50 -1.41 59.02
C ALA A 137 93.58 -2.62 58.92
N ILE A 138 93.87 -3.73 59.61
CA ILE A 138 93.00 -4.90 59.68
C ILE A 138 91.66 -4.55 60.35
N ASP A 139 91.69 -3.83 61.47
CA ASP A 139 90.47 -3.44 62.18
C ASP A 139 89.63 -2.46 61.36
N ALA A 140 90.26 -1.52 60.64
CA ALA A 140 89.58 -0.65 59.67
C ALA A 140 88.95 -1.46 58.54
N ASN A 141 89.68 -2.43 57.97
CA ASN A 141 89.14 -3.33 56.94
C ASN A 141 87.98 -4.17 57.46
N LYS A 142 88.03 -4.63 58.71
CA LYS A 142 86.94 -5.37 59.36
C LYS A 142 85.68 -4.50 59.51
N GLY A 143 85.85 -3.23 59.89
CA GLY A 143 84.78 -2.24 59.91
C GLY A 143 84.16 -2.04 58.52
N ALA A 144 84.98 -1.80 57.51
CA ALA A 144 84.52 -1.62 56.12
C ALA A 144 83.80 -2.85 55.56
N ILE A 145 84.23 -4.07 55.92
CA ILE A 145 83.53 -5.31 55.56
C ILE A 145 82.15 -5.39 56.22
N ALA A 146 82.04 -5.01 57.50
CA ALA A 146 80.75 -4.98 58.20
C ALA A 146 79.78 -3.97 57.57
N ASP A 147 80.26 -2.79 57.20
CA ASP A 147 79.46 -1.78 56.48
C ASP A 147 79.03 -2.30 55.10
N THR A 148 79.95 -2.93 54.35
CA THR A 148 79.62 -3.55 53.05
C THR A 148 78.57 -4.65 53.21
N GLN A 149 78.65 -5.47 54.26
CA GLN A 149 77.65 -6.50 54.54
C GLN A 149 76.27 -5.90 54.84
N LYS A 150 76.24 -4.77 55.56
CA LYS A 150 75.00 -4.01 55.82
C LYS A 150 74.43 -3.43 54.53
N ASP A 151 75.24 -2.77 53.71
CA ASP A 151 74.81 -2.23 52.41
C ASP A 151 74.26 -3.34 51.51
N VAL A 152 74.88 -4.52 51.48
CA VAL A 152 74.39 -5.69 50.74
C VAL A 152 73.03 -6.16 51.29
N ALA A 153 72.82 -6.14 52.60
CA ALA A 153 71.54 -6.48 53.21
C ALA A 153 70.45 -5.47 52.83
N ASP A 154 70.75 -4.17 52.86
CA ASP A 154 69.82 -3.09 52.51
C ASP A 154 69.48 -3.11 51.00
N VAL A 155 70.46 -3.41 50.15
CA VAL A 155 70.23 -3.63 48.70
C VAL A 155 69.34 -4.86 48.47
N LYS A 156 69.55 -5.97 49.19
CA LYS A 156 68.69 -7.15 49.10
C LYS A 156 67.25 -6.86 49.53
N ALA A 157 67.08 -6.13 50.64
CA ALA A 157 65.76 -5.71 51.11
C ALA A 157 65.07 -4.81 50.08
N SER A 158 65.80 -3.83 49.54
CA SER A 158 65.29 -2.93 48.49
C SER A 158 64.90 -3.69 47.21
N ALA A 159 65.70 -4.68 46.80
CA ALA A 159 65.39 -5.55 45.67
C ALA A 159 64.13 -6.40 45.91
N ALA A 160 63.95 -6.93 47.14
CA ALA A 160 62.75 -7.66 47.51
C ALA A 160 61.49 -6.78 47.50
N HIS A 161 61.59 -5.54 48.00
CA HIS A 161 60.52 -4.56 47.92
C HIS A 161 60.19 -4.18 46.47
N ALA A 162 61.20 -3.94 45.63
CA ALA A 162 61.01 -3.65 44.21
C ALA A 162 60.31 -4.80 43.47
N ASN A 163 60.70 -6.05 43.76
CA ASN A 163 60.06 -7.24 43.19
C ASN A 163 58.59 -7.38 43.65
N THR A 164 58.31 -7.10 44.92
CA THR A 164 56.94 -7.11 45.45
C THR A 164 56.07 -6.03 44.78
N ASN A 165 56.60 -4.83 44.59
CA ASN A 165 55.92 -3.74 43.92
C ASN A 165 55.66 -4.07 42.44
N ALA A 166 56.65 -4.65 41.75
CA ALA A 166 56.51 -5.08 40.36
C ALA A 166 55.43 -6.18 40.21
N ASN A 167 55.41 -7.18 41.09
CA ASN A 167 54.39 -8.22 41.08
C ASN A 167 52.99 -7.68 41.38
N THR A 168 52.88 -6.71 42.30
CA THR A 168 51.61 -6.02 42.60
C THR A 168 51.12 -5.23 41.40
N ALA A 169 52.01 -4.49 40.73
CA ALA A 169 51.69 -3.74 39.51
C ALA A 169 51.25 -4.68 38.38
N LEU A 170 51.91 -5.83 38.21
CA LEU A 170 51.54 -6.83 37.20
C LEU A 170 50.15 -7.42 37.49
N MET A 171 49.86 -7.79 38.74
CA MET A 171 48.53 -8.27 39.14
C MET A 171 47.44 -7.21 38.93
N ASN A 172 47.72 -5.96 39.25
CA ASN A 172 46.78 -4.86 38.99
C ASN A 172 46.58 -4.65 37.48
N GLY A 173 47.63 -4.75 36.68
CA GLY A 173 47.55 -4.72 35.22
C GLY A 173 46.70 -5.84 34.64
N LEU A 174 46.86 -7.08 35.13
CA LEU A 174 46.06 -8.24 34.75
C LEU A 174 44.58 -8.08 35.13
N LYS A 175 44.28 -7.58 36.33
CA LYS A 175 42.91 -7.27 36.74
C LYS A 175 42.28 -6.20 35.86
N LEU A 176 43.04 -5.15 35.54
CA LEU A 176 42.58 -4.09 34.66
C LEU A 176 42.34 -4.60 33.23
N SER A 177 43.21 -5.48 32.70
CA SER A 177 42.99 -6.06 31.37
C SER A 177 41.74 -6.93 31.31
N GLY A 178 41.45 -7.68 32.38
CA GLY A 178 40.19 -8.42 32.51
C GLY A 178 38.97 -7.49 32.46
N ALA A 179 38.97 -6.44 33.29
CA ALA A 179 37.88 -5.46 33.32
C ALA A 179 37.70 -4.72 31.98
N VAL A 180 38.80 -4.39 31.29
CA VAL A 180 38.75 -3.78 29.94
C VAL A 180 38.14 -4.76 28.93
N SER A 181 38.48 -6.04 29.00
CA SER A 181 37.90 -7.06 28.12
C SER A 181 36.41 -7.25 28.37
N ASP A 182 35.99 -7.31 29.64
CA ASP A 182 34.58 -7.43 30.01
C ASP A 182 33.77 -6.21 29.55
N ASN A 183 34.32 -5.00 29.74
CA ASN A 183 33.71 -3.77 29.25
C ASN A 183 33.61 -3.76 27.72
N LYS A 184 34.65 -4.21 27.00
CA LYS A 184 34.61 -4.34 25.54
C LYS A 184 33.48 -5.27 25.10
N ASN A 185 33.38 -6.45 25.71
CA ASN A 185 32.31 -7.40 25.41
C ASN A 185 30.92 -6.82 25.68
N GLN A 186 30.78 -6.02 26.76
CA GLN A 186 29.51 -5.36 27.08
C GLN A 186 29.18 -4.26 26.07
N ILE A 187 30.17 -3.48 25.62
CA ILE A 187 29.99 -2.47 24.57
C ILE A 187 29.55 -3.12 23.26
N GLU A 188 30.17 -4.24 22.87
CA GLU A 188 29.78 -4.98 21.66
C GLU A 188 28.33 -5.47 21.76
N LYS A 189 27.93 -6.07 22.89
CA LYS A 189 26.53 -6.49 23.13
C LYS A 189 25.55 -5.32 23.10
N ASN A 190 25.91 -4.21 23.73
CA ASN A 190 25.08 -3.00 23.71
C ASN A 190 24.95 -2.46 22.28
N SER A 191 26.02 -2.47 21.49
CA SER A 191 26.01 -2.03 20.10
C SER A 191 25.08 -2.89 19.23
N SER A 192 25.12 -4.22 19.39
CA SER A 192 24.21 -5.13 18.70
C SER A 192 22.74 -4.88 19.09
N SER A 193 22.47 -4.72 20.39
CA SER A 193 21.12 -4.46 20.89
C SER A 193 20.56 -3.13 20.35
N ILE A 194 21.41 -2.09 20.26
CA ILE A 194 21.03 -0.80 19.68
C ILE A 194 20.72 -0.94 18.18
N ALA A 195 21.50 -1.72 17.43
CA ALA A 195 21.24 -1.96 16.01
C ALA A 195 19.90 -2.68 15.80
N GLU A 196 19.60 -3.71 16.58
CA GLU A 196 18.31 -4.40 16.54
C GLU A 196 17.14 -3.47 16.89
N GLN A 197 17.30 -2.61 17.90
CA GLN A 197 16.28 -1.61 18.26
C GLN A 197 16.04 -0.61 17.14
N GLN A 198 17.10 -0.15 16.45
CA GLN A 198 16.98 0.75 15.31
C GLN A 198 16.24 0.10 14.14
N GLU A 199 16.51 -1.17 13.86
CA GLU A 199 15.83 -1.93 12.81
C GLU A 199 14.33 -2.11 13.14
N GLN A 200 14.00 -2.44 14.39
CA GLN A 200 12.61 -2.55 14.83
C GLN A 200 11.86 -1.21 14.75
N MET A 201 12.50 -0.09 15.11
CA MET A 201 11.90 1.24 14.96
C MET A 201 11.63 1.57 13.49
N ALA A 202 12.59 1.30 12.59
CA ALA A 202 12.41 1.52 11.16
C ALA A 202 11.26 0.69 10.57
N LEU A 203 11.16 -0.59 10.95
CA LEU A 203 10.03 -1.47 10.60
C LEU A 203 8.70 -0.93 11.13
N SER A 204 8.67 -0.43 12.36
CA SER A 204 7.47 0.16 12.96
C SER A 204 7.02 1.43 12.21
N GLU A 205 7.96 2.33 11.87
CA GLU A 205 7.67 3.52 11.07
C GLU A 205 7.15 3.15 9.68
N GLN A 206 7.79 2.19 9.00
CA GLN A 206 7.34 1.74 7.69
C GLN A 206 5.92 1.15 7.75
N ASN A 207 5.63 0.35 8.78
CA ASN A 207 4.29 -0.20 9.00
C ASN A 207 3.25 0.90 9.30
N GLN A 208 3.64 1.97 10.00
CA GLN A 208 2.77 3.12 10.21
C GLN A 208 2.47 3.84 8.89
N ILE A 209 3.49 4.11 8.08
CA ILE A 209 3.34 4.74 6.75
C ILE A 209 2.40 3.91 5.85
N HIS A 210 2.55 2.58 5.83
CA HIS A 210 1.66 1.70 5.07
C HIS A 210 0.22 1.75 5.55
N ARG A 211 -0.02 1.83 6.86
CA ARG A 211 -1.38 2.00 7.42
C ARG A 211 -1.98 3.34 7.06
N ASP A 212 -1.20 4.42 7.19
CA ASP A 212 -1.66 5.78 6.88
C ASP A 212 -2.00 5.90 5.39
N ALA A 213 -1.17 5.36 4.49
CA ALA A 213 -1.45 5.33 3.06
C ALA A 213 -2.72 4.53 2.71
N ALA A 214 -2.96 3.40 3.39
CA ALA A 214 -4.18 2.61 3.20
C ALA A 214 -5.43 3.35 3.72
N GLN A 215 -5.30 4.08 4.84
CA GLN A 215 -6.36 4.92 5.38
C GLN A 215 -6.68 6.09 4.44
N ASP A 216 -5.67 6.79 3.93
CA ASP A 216 -5.84 7.88 2.97
C ASP A 216 -6.56 7.42 1.70
N SER A 217 -6.17 6.25 1.16
CA SER A 217 -6.87 5.66 0.00
C SER A 217 -8.33 5.35 0.32
N SER A 218 -8.62 4.77 1.51
CA SER A 218 -9.99 4.46 1.92
C SER A 218 -10.84 5.72 2.12
N ILE A 219 -10.23 6.80 2.63
CA ILE A 219 -10.88 8.11 2.78
C ILE A 219 -11.18 8.71 1.40
N GLN A 220 -10.25 8.64 0.45
CA GLN A 220 -10.47 9.11 -0.92
C GLN A 220 -11.62 8.34 -1.60
N ASP A 221 -11.65 7.02 -1.48
CA ASP A 221 -12.72 6.20 -2.05
C ASP A 221 -14.09 6.54 -1.43
N ALA A 222 -14.13 6.78 -0.12
CA ALA A 222 -15.33 7.22 0.57
C ALA A 222 -15.79 8.62 0.12
N GLN A 223 -14.86 9.56 -0.08
CA GLN A 223 -15.14 10.90 -0.60
C GLN A 223 -15.68 10.85 -2.04
N HIS A 224 -15.06 10.04 -2.91
CA HIS A 224 -15.55 9.85 -4.28
C HIS A 224 -16.96 9.26 -4.31
N SER A 225 -17.23 8.26 -3.46
CA SER A 225 -18.55 7.65 -3.33
C SER A 225 -19.59 8.64 -2.82
N ALA A 226 -19.25 9.47 -1.84
CA ALA A 226 -20.12 10.51 -1.31
C ALA A 226 -20.42 11.60 -2.36
N ASN A 227 -19.42 12.05 -3.11
CA ASN A 227 -19.60 13.03 -4.18
C ASN A 227 -20.50 12.48 -5.30
N TRP A 228 -20.30 11.22 -5.69
CA TRP A 228 -21.16 10.57 -6.69
C TRP A 228 -22.62 10.46 -6.22
N ALA A 229 -22.83 10.09 -4.95
CA ALA A 229 -24.17 10.04 -4.37
C ALA A 229 -24.83 11.44 -4.31
N SER A 230 -24.07 12.49 -3.99
CA SER A 230 -24.57 13.87 -4.02
C SER A 230 -25.00 14.30 -5.43
N LEU A 231 -24.19 14.02 -6.45
CA LEU A 231 -24.55 14.30 -7.85
C LEU A 231 -25.83 13.56 -8.26
N LYS A 232 -25.97 12.30 -7.86
CA LYS A 232 -27.20 11.52 -8.14
C LYS A 232 -28.42 12.04 -7.40
N ALA A 233 -28.24 12.56 -6.19
CA ALA A 233 -29.31 13.23 -5.45
C ALA A 233 -29.73 14.53 -6.14
N ASP A 234 -28.78 15.32 -6.66
CA ASP A 234 -29.06 16.54 -7.41
C ASP A 234 -29.78 16.24 -8.74
N ASP A 235 -29.33 15.21 -9.49
CA ASP A 235 -30.01 14.72 -10.70
C ASP A 235 -31.47 14.34 -10.40
N ALA A 236 -31.69 13.58 -9.31
CA ALA A 236 -33.02 13.17 -8.88
C ALA A 236 -33.88 14.36 -8.45
N HIS A 237 -33.31 15.33 -7.73
CA HIS A 237 -34.00 16.55 -7.34
C HIS A 237 -34.40 17.39 -8.57
N HIS A 238 -33.52 17.51 -9.57
CA HIS A 238 -33.81 18.19 -10.81
C HIS A 238 -34.97 17.50 -11.57
N ALA A 239 -34.95 16.18 -11.67
CA ALA A 239 -36.01 15.41 -12.32
C ALA A 239 -37.37 15.59 -11.62
N ILE A 240 -37.39 15.59 -10.28
CA ILE A 240 -38.61 15.85 -9.49
C ILE A 240 -39.14 17.26 -9.78
N MET A 241 -38.26 18.25 -9.88
CA MET A 241 -38.64 19.64 -10.13
C MET A 241 -39.21 19.85 -11.55
N VAL A 242 -38.67 19.16 -12.55
CA VAL A 242 -39.23 19.13 -13.92
C VAL A 242 -40.61 18.47 -13.90
N ALA A 243 -40.73 17.29 -13.29
CA ALA A 243 -42.01 16.59 -13.18
C ALA A 243 -43.07 17.43 -12.45
N GLN A 244 -42.68 18.18 -11.42
CA GLN A 244 -43.58 19.10 -10.71
C GLN A 244 -44.07 20.23 -11.63
N THR A 245 -43.18 20.77 -12.46
CA THR A 245 -43.53 21.80 -13.46
C THR A 245 -44.55 21.26 -14.47
N ASP A 246 -44.35 20.04 -14.97
CA ASP A 246 -45.28 19.39 -15.89
C ASP A 246 -46.65 19.10 -15.24
N ILE A 247 -46.65 18.68 -13.96
CA ILE A 247 -47.88 18.47 -13.19
C ILE A 247 -48.65 19.79 -13.04
N ASP A 248 -47.97 20.89 -12.74
CA ASP A 248 -48.61 22.20 -12.59
C ASP A 248 -49.17 22.71 -13.92
N ALA A 249 -48.44 22.51 -15.02
CA ALA A 249 -48.92 22.82 -16.37
C ALA A 249 -50.16 21.99 -16.74
N ASN A 250 -50.12 20.67 -16.49
CA ASN A 250 -51.25 19.77 -16.72
C ASN A 250 -52.47 20.15 -15.86
N LYS A 251 -52.25 20.54 -14.61
CA LYS A 251 -53.31 21.02 -13.71
C LYS A 251 -53.99 22.27 -14.25
N SER A 252 -53.23 23.21 -14.81
CA SER A 252 -53.78 24.40 -15.48
C SER A 252 -54.61 24.02 -16.71
N ALA A 253 -54.06 23.17 -17.59
CA ALA A 253 -54.76 22.72 -18.81
C ALA A 253 -56.07 21.98 -18.50
N ILE A 254 -56.10 21.15 -17.47
CA ILE A 254 -57.32 20.49 -16.98
C ILE A 254 -58.33 21.52 -16.50
N SER A 255 -57.89 22.55 -15.77
CA SER A 255 -58.78 23.62 -15.31
C SER A 255 -59.41 24.39 -16.47
N ASP A 256 -58.67 24.63 -17.55
CA ASP A 256 -59.20 25.31 -18.73
C ASP A 256 -60.17 24.41 -19.50
N THR A 257 -59.83 23.13 -19.67
CA THR A 257 -60.75 22.13 -20.26
C THR A 257 -62.06 22.06 -19.47
N GLN A 258 -62.01 22.12 -18.14
CA GLN A 258 -63.21 22.14 -17.31
C GLN A 258 -64.09 23.37 -17.55
N LYS A 259 -63.49 24.55 -17.81
CA LYS A 259 -64.24 25.77 -18.17
C LYS A 259 -64.90 25.60 -19.54
N ASP A 260 -64.17 25.07 -20.52
CA ASP A 260 -64.71 24.83 -21.87
C ASP A 260 -65.88 23.84 -21.83
N VAL A 261 -65.75 22.74 -21.07
CA VAL A 261 -66.84 21.78 -20.86
C VAL A 261 -68.04 22.44 -20.19
N ALA A 262 -67.83 23.34 -19.23
CA ALA A 262 -68.92 24.08 -18.59
C ALA A 262 -69.64 25.03 -19.58
N ALA A 263 -68.89 25.66 -20.48
CA ALA A 263 -69.44 26.48 -21.55
C ALA A 263 -70.27 25.63 -22.53
N VAL A 264 -69.71 24.53 -23.04
CA VAL A 264 -70.42 23.58 -23.92
C VAL A 264 -71.70 23.06 -23.26
N ARG A 265 -71.66 22.76 -21.95
CA ARG A 265 -72.85 22.33 -21.21
C ARG A 265 -73.95 23.40 -21.18
N THR A 266 -73.55 24.68 -21.12
CA THR A 266 -74.48 25.81 -21.19
C THR A 266 -75.09 25.91 -22.57
N ASP A 267 -74.28 25.82 -23.63
CA ASP A 267 -74.74 25.86 -25.02
C ASP A 267 -75.70 24.70 -25.34
N VAL A 268 -75.39 23.48 -24.90
CA VAL A 268 -76.28 22.31 -25.05
C VAL A 268 -77.61 22.53 -24.34
N SER A 269 -77.62 23.22 -23.19
CA SER A 269 -78.87 23.58 -22.51
C SER A 269 -79.68 24.58 -23.31
N ALA A 270 -79.05 25.60 -23.90
CA ALA A 270 -79.72 26.58 -24.74
C ALA A 270 -80.30 25.92 -26.01
N MET A 271 -79.51 25.06 -26.68
CA MET A 271 -79.97 24.30 -27.85
C MET A 271 -81.18 23.40 -27.53
N LYS A 272 -81.24 22.85 -26.32
CA LYS A 272 -82.40 22.07 -25.87
C LYS A 272 -83.66 22.92 -25.81
N ASP A 273 -83.54 24.16 -25.34
CA ASP A 273 -84.65 25.11 -25.28
C ASP A 273 -85.07 25.54 -26.70
N ASP A 274 -84.11 25.85 -27.58
CA ASP A 274 -84.39 26.14 -29.00
C ASP A 274 -85.12 24.99 -29.70
N VAL A 275 -84.72 23.74 -29.46
CA VAL A 275 -85.39 22.55 -30.02
C VAL A 275 -86.83 22.44 -29.49
N ALA A 276 -87.07 22.80 -28.23
CA ALA A 276 -88.42 22.81 -27.67
C ALA A 276 -89.31 23.86 -28.36
N ASP A 277 -88.77 25.05 -28.62
CA ASP A 277 -89.48 26.14 -29.32
C ASP A 277 -89.78 25.80 -30.78
N VAL A 278 -88.81 25.20 -31.49
CA VAL A 278 -89.02 24.69 -32.86
C VAL A 278 -90.10 23.63 -32.88
N LYS A 279 -90.09 22.70 -31.90
CA LYS A 279 -91.13 21.67 -31.80
C LYS A 279 -92.51 22.28 -31.56
N ALA A 280 -92.62 23.25 -30.64
CA ALA A 280 -93.89 23.94 -30.39
C ALA A 280 -94.40 24.65 -31.66
N SER A 281 -93.50 25.31 -32.40
CA SER A 281 -93.83 25.97 -33.67
C SER A 281 -94.30 24.97 -34.73
N ALA A 282 -93.65 23.81 -34.84
CA ALA A 282 -94.06 22.73 -35.75
C ALA A 282 -95.44 22.16 -35.38
N ASP A 283 -95.71 21.96 -34.08
CA ASP A 283 -97.00 21.50 -33.59
C ASP A 283 -98.11 22.51 -33.92
N HIS A 284 -97.86 23.82 -33.77
CA HIS A 284 -98.77 24.89 -34.19
C HIS A 284 -99.02 24.91 -35.70
N ALA A 285 -97.97 24.76 -36.52
CA ALA A 285 -98.11 24.72 -37.97
C ALA A 285 -98.98 23.53 -38.42
N ASN A 286 -98.79 22.35 -37.81
CA ASN A 286 -99.62 21.17 -38.07
C ASN A 286 -101.09 21.40 -37.67
N ALA A 287 -101.34 22.03 -36.52
CA ALA A 287 -102.70 22.38 -36.09
C ALA A 287 -103.40 23.33 -37.09
N ASN A 288 -102.67 24.32 -37.60
CA ASN A 288 -103.17 25.25 -38.61
C ASN A 288 -103.46 24.53 -39.94
N ALA A 289 -102.55 23.68 -40.40
CA ALA A 289 -102.73 22.90 -41.63
C ALA A 289 -103.97 21.98 -41.54
N ASN A 290 -104.15 21.30 -40.40
CA ASN A 290 -105.34 20.48 -40.15
C ASN A 290 -106.63 21.30 -40.18
N THR A 291 -106.62 22.50 -39.58
CA THR A 291 -107.76 23.42 -39.59
C THR A 291 -108.09 23.87 -41.02
N ALA A 292 -107.08 24.21 -41.81
CA ALA A 292 -107.24 24.59 -43.21
C ALA A 292 -107.82 23.43 -44.05
N LEU A 293 -107.34 22.20 -43.86
CA LEU A 293 -107.86 21.01 -44.53
C LEU A 293 -109.33 20.76 -44.19
N MET A 294 -109.71 20.84 -42.90
CA MET A 294 -111.11 20.70 -42.48
C MET A 294 -112.02 21.77 -43.12
N ASN A 295 -111.56 23.02 -43.17
CA ASN A 295 -112.31 24.10 -43.81
C ASN A 295 -112.45 23.86 -45.33
N GLY A 296 -111.40 23.39 -46.00
CA GLY A 296 -111.44 23.02 -47.41
C GLY A 296 -112.44 21.89 -47.69
N GLN A 297 -112.50 20.86 -46.85
CA GLN A 297 -113.47 19.77 -46.95
C GLN A 297 -114.91 20.27 -46.78
N LYS A 298 -115.17 21.14 -45.79
CA LYS A 298 -116.49 21.77 -45.59
C LYS A 298 -116.92 22.56 -46.83
N LEU A 299 -116.02 23.38 -47.38
CA LEU A 299 -116.30 24.17 -48.57
C LEU A 299 -116.57 23.28 -49.79
N SER A 300 -115.80 22.20 -49.96
CA SER A 300 -116.04 21.22 -51.02
C SER A 300 -117.42 20.56 -50.90
N GLY A 301 -117.88 20.25 -49.69
CA GLY A 301 -119.24 19.77 -49.43
C GLY A 301 -120.30 20.79 -49.88
N VAL A 302 -120.17 22.05 -49.44
CA VAL A 302 -121.10 23.13 -49.83
C VAL A 302 -121.14 23.33 -51.35
N VAL A 303 -119.98 23.31 -52.02
CA VAL A 303 -119.90 23.42 -53.48
C VAL A 303 -120.60 22.25 -54.17
N SER A 304 -120.43 21.02 -53.67
CA SER A 304 -121.11 19.85 -54.22
C SER A 304 -122.63 19.92 -54.01
N ASP A 305 -123.10 20.37 -52.84
CA ASP A 305 -124.52 20.54 -52.56
C ASP A 305 -125.14 21.60 -53.47
N ASN A 306 -124.46 22.73 -53.66
CA ASN A 306 -124.88 23.78 -54.59
C ASN A 306 -124.93 23.26 -56.02
N LYS A 307 -123.94 22.47 -56.47
CA LYS A 307 -123.95 21.83 -57.80
C LYS A 307 -125.19 20.94 -57.97
N ASN A 308 -125.45 20.06 -57.01
CA ASN A 308 -126.62 19.17 -57.04
C ASN A 308 -127.94 19.97 -57.08
N GLN A 309 -128.01 21.10 -56.37
CA GLN A 309 -129.19 21.95 -56.36
C GLN A 309 -129.41 22.67 -57.70
N ILE A 310 -128.32 23.12 -58.35
CA ILE A 310 -128.36 23.69 -59.70
C ILE A 310 -128.83 22.63 -60.72
N GLU A 311 -128.31 21.41 -60.65
CA GLU A 311 -128.73 20.31 -61.53
C GLU A 311 -130.23 20.02 -61.37
N LYS A 312 -130.74 19.93 -60.13
CA LYS A 312 -132.19 19.78 -59.86
C LYS A 312 -133.01 20.93 -60.43
N ASN A 313 -132.57 22.18 -60.21
CA ASN A 313 -133.26 23.36 -60.75
C ASN A 313 -133.28 23.31 -62.28
N SER A 314 -132.19 22.87 -62.91
CA SER A 314 -132.10 22.70 -64.37
C SER A 314 -133.13 21.68 -64.88
N THR A 315 -133.24 20.51 -64.25
CA THR A 315 -134.24 19.50 -64.63
C THR A 315 -135.67 20.02 -64.48
N ALA A 316 -135.99 20.70 -63.37
CA ALA A 316 -137.32 21.26 -63.16
C ALA A 316 -137.71 22.31 -64.23
N ILE A 317 -136.75 23.11 -64.69
CA ILE A 317 -136.96 24.06 -65.80
C ILE A 317 -137.24 23.32 -67.11
N THR A 318 -136.53 22.24 -67.40
CA THR A 318 -136.78 21.41 -68.60
C THR A 318 -138.19 20.81 -68.57
N GLU A 319 -138.64 20.29 -67.42
CA GLU A 319 -139.99 19.73 -67.26
C GLU A 319 -141.08 20.82 -67.40
N GLN A 320 -140.86 22.01 -66.82
CA GLN A 320 -141.75 23.16 -67.03
C GLN A 320 -141.83 23.54 -68.51
N GLN A 321 -140.71 23.48 -69.23
CA GLN A 321 -140.67 23.79 -70.66
C GLN A 321 -141.43 22.75 -71.50
N GLU A 322 -141.38 21.48 -71.15
CA GLU A 322 -142.19 20.43 -71.77
C GLU A 322 -143.69 20.63 -71.50
N GLN A 323 -144.07 21.03 -70.28
CA GLN A 323 -145.47 21.37 -69.96
C GLN A 323 -145.96 22.61 -70.72
N ILE A 324 -145.12 23.64 -70.88
CA ILE A 324 -145.41 24.81 -71.72
C ILE A 324 -145.60 24.37 -73.18
N THR A 325 -144.76 23.47 -73.68
CA THR A 325 -144.85 22.94 -75.05
C THR A 325 -146.13 22.13 -75.25
N ALA A 326 -146.52 21.31 -74.27
CA ALA A 326 -147.78 20.58 -74.29
C ALA A 326 -149.00 21.52 -74.27
N THR A 327 -148.96 22.57 -73.44
CA THR A 327 -150.00 23.60 -73.38
C THR A 327 -150.12 24.37 -74.70
N GLN A 328 -148.99 24.69 -75.33
CA GLN A 328 -148.95 25.32 -76.66
C GLN A 328 -149.53 24.44 -77.76
N LYS A 329 -149.34 23.11 -77.68
CA LYS A 329 -149.92 22.14 -78.61
C LYS A 329 -151.45 22.06 -78.49
N THR A 330 -152.00 22.25 -77.29
CA THR A 330 -153.45 22.36 -77.05
C THR A 330 -154.03 23.66 -77.61
N VAL A 331 -153.31 24.78 -77.45
CA VAL A 331 -153.73 26.10 -77.97
C VAL A 331 -153.64 26.18 -79.50
N ALA A 332 -152.76 25.40 -80.14
CA ALA A 332 -152.63 25.32 -81.60
C ALA A 332 -153.83 24.65 -82.30
N ALA A 333 -154.70 23.94 -81.58
CA ALA A 333 -155.83 23.23 -82.19
C ALA A 333 -157.06 24.11 -82.52
N THR A 334 -157.08 25.41 -82.16
CA THR A 334 -158.29 26.25 -82.20
C THR A 334 -158.34 27.39 -83.25
N GLY A 335 -157.34 27.52 -84.14
CA GLY A 335 -157.39 28.24 -85.44
C GLY A 335 -158.07 29.63 -85.56
N ASP A 336 -157.30 30.73 -85.44
CA ASP A 336 -157.71 32.09 -85.88
C ASP A 336 -156.54 32.87 -86.55
N VAL A 337 -156.84 33.69 -87.56
CA VAL A 337 -156.01 34.13 -88.69
C VAL A 337 -155.24 35.45 -88.43
N LYS A 338 -155.01 35.81 -87.16
CA LYS A 338 -154.06 36.89 -86.77
C LYS A 338 -152.58 36.43 -86.69
N THR A 339 -152.31 35.20 -87.10
CA THR A 339 -151.06 34.47 -86.84
C THR A 339 -149.97 34.69 -87.90
N ALA A 340 -150.30 35.14 -89.12
CA ALA A 340 -149.31 35.31 -90.20
C ALA A 340 -148.25 36.41 -89.92
N ALA A 341 -148.59 37.46 -89.18
CA ALA A 341 -147.65 38.54 -88.82
C ALA A 341 -146.78 38.21 -87.60
N ARG A 342 -147.18 37.25 -86.75
CA ARG A 342 -146.31 36.74 -85.67
C ARG A 342 -145.30 35.71 -86.19
N TYR A 343 -145.66 34.93 -87.21
CA TYR A 343 -144.75 33.96 -87.84
C TYR A 343 -143.50 34.59 -88.47
N GLN A 344 -143.57 35.81 -89.01
CA GLN A 344 -142.39 36.49 -89.56
C GLN A 344 -141.42 36.99 -88.46
N SER A 345 -141.93 37.31 -87.27
CA SER A 345 -141.10 37.66 -86.11
C SER A 345 -140.51 36.43 -85.43
N MET A 346 -141.19 35.28 -85.52
CA MET A 346 -140.74 33.99 -85.00
C MET A 346 -139.67 33.34 -85.89
N ILE A 347 -139.71 33.55 -87.21
CA ILE A 347 -138.66 33.11 -88.16
C ILE A 347 -137.35 33.89 -87.93
N ASN A 348 -137.42 35.20 -87.68
CA ASN A 348 -136.24 36.00 -87.31
C ASN A 348 -135.67 35.61 -85.94
N ALA A 349 -136.50 35.18 -84.97
CA ALA A 349 -136.03 34.69 -83.67
C ALA A 349 -135.47 33.25 -83.73
N LEU A 350 -135.98 32.40 -84.63
CA LEU A 350 -135.48 31.04 -84.88
C LEU A 350 -134.13 31.04 -85.62
N GLN A 351 -133.86 32.02 -86.48
CA GLN A 351 -132.54 32.22 -87.10
C GLN A 351 -131.47 32.72 -86.11
N THR A 352 -131.87 33.36 -84.99
CA THR A 352 -130.97 33.70 -83.86
C THR A 352 -130.76 32.51 -82.92
N ALA A 353 -131.82 31.78 -82.57
CA ALA A 353 -131.71 30.64 -81.64
C ALA A 353 -131.00 29.39 -82.22
N THR A 354 -130.96 29.24 -83.55
CA THR A 354 -130.20 28.15 -84.20
C THR A 354 -128.69 28.44 -84.26
N ALA A 355 -128.27 29.71 -84.18
CA ALA A 355 -126.86 30.09 -84.07
C ALA A 355 -126.32 29.91 -82.64
N ASP A 356 -127.16 30.07 -81.60
CA ASP A 356 -126.74 29.96 -80.19
C ASP A 356 -126.66 28.50 -79.68
N ALA A 357 -127.36 27.56 -80.34
CA ALA A 357 -127.43 26.17 -79.91
C ALA A 357 -126.18 25.30 -80.28
N GLN A 358 -125.32 25.78 -81.18
CA GLN A 358 -124.01 25.15 -81.45
C GLN A 358 -122.86 25.74 -80.60
N GLN A 359 -123.13 26.78 -79.78
CA GLN A 359 -122.12 27.43 -78.93
C GLN A 359 -122.14 26.95 -77.46
N SER A 360 -123.23 26.32 -76.99
CA SER A 360 -123.37 25.91 -75.59
C SER A 360 -122.58 24.67 -75.13
N GLN A 361 -121.94 23.92 -76.03
CA GLN A 361 -121.03 22.83 -75.64
C GLN A 361 -119.54 23.28 -75.57
N SER A 362 -119.20 24.42 -76.18
CA SER A 362 -117.89 25.10 -76.05
C SER A 362 -117.89 26.16 -74.94
N GLU A 363 -119.07 26.71 -74.60
CA GLU A 363 -119.22 27.76 -73.59
C GLU A 363 -119.21 27.28 -72.14
N ALA A 364 -119.44 26.01 -71.81
CA ALA A 364 -119.38 25.60 -70.39
C ALA A 364 -117.96 25.70 -69.78
N GLN A 365 -116.90 25.60 -70.60
CA GLN A 365 -115.52 25.86 -70.20
C GLN A 365 -115.08 27.32 -70.46
N GLN A 366 -115.67 27.99 -71.45
CA GLN A 366 -115.40 29.41 -71.76
C GLN A 366 -116.21 30.39 -70.90
N THR A 367 -117.36 30.04 -70.31
CA THR A 367 -118.18 30.88 -69.40
C THR A 367 -117.62 30.88 -67.98
N GLN A 368 -116.93 29.82 -67.54
CA GLN A 368 -116.14 29.87 -66.31
C GLN A 368 -114.91 30.79 -66.46
N ILE A 369 -114.26 30.75 -67.63
CA ILE A 369 -113.15 31.64 -68.00
C ILE A 369 -113.64 33.06 -68.30
N THR A 370 -114.82 33.24 -68.91
CA THR A 370 -115.42 34.54 -69.26
C THR A 370 -116.09 35.19 -68.05
N GLU A 371 -116.66 34.47 -67.09
CA GLU A 371 -117.17 35.07 -65.84
C GLU A 371 -116.02 35.39 -64.87
N GLN A 372 -114.94 34.60 -64.84
CA GLN A 372 -113.67 35.01 -64.22
C GLN A 372 -113.04 36.21 -64.95
N GLN A 373 -113.05 36.25 -66.29
CA GLN A 373 -112.60 37.40 -67.09
C GLN A 373 -113.58 38.58 -67.05
N LYS A 374 -114.85 38.43 -66.64
CA LYS A 374 -115.84 39.50 -66.50
C LYS A 374 -115.86 40.06 -65.09
N GLN A 375 -115.48 39.26 -64.07
CA GLN A 375 -115.08 39.76 -62.76
C GLN A 375 -113.68 40.41 -62.79
N ILE A 376 -112.74 39.87 -63.58
CA ILE A 376 -111.45 40.52 -63.87
C ILE A 376 -111.66 41.75 -64.76
N ALA A 377 -112.51 41.73 -65.79
CA ALA A 377 -112.79 42.90 -66.64
C ALA A 377 -113.69 43.93 -65.96
N ALA A 378 -114.55 43.57 -65.01
CA ALA A 378 -115.23 44.51 -64.12
C ALA A 378 -114.24 45.14 -63.14
N THR A 379 -113.28 44.36 -62.62
CA THR A 379 -112.16 44.87 -61.81
C THR A 379 -111.21 45.76 -62.63
N GLU A 380 -110.90 45.42 -63.88
CA GLU A 380 -110.11 46.18 -64.85
C GLU A 380 -110.87 47.41 -65.37
N LYS A 381 -112.21 47.39 -65.41
CA LYS A 381 -113.07 48.52 -65.79
C LYS A 381 -113.29 49.49 -64.63
N THR A 382 -113.29 49.02 -63.38
CA THR A 382 -113.14 49.87 -62.19
C THR A 382 -111.72 50.45 -62.08
N VAL A 383 -110.70 49.73 -62.55
CA VAL A 383 -109.32 50.23 -62.66
C VAL A 383 -109.11 51.15 -63.88
N ALA A 384 -109.90 51.03 -64.95
CA ALA A 384 -109.82 51.88 -66.15
C ALA A 384 -110.73 53.13 -66.10
N ALA A 385 -111.74 53.18 -65.23
CA ALA A 385 -112.60 54.36 -65.04
C ALA A 385 -111.98 55.45 -64.14
N ILE A 386 -110.84 55.18 -63.49
CA ILE A 386 -110.00 56.17 -62.82
C ILE A 386 -108.76 56.33 -63.72
N GLY A 387 -108.86 57.25 -64.69
CA GLY A 387 -107.85 57.39 -65.73
C GLY A 387 -106.44 57.69 -65.20
N ASP A 388 -105.54 56.70 -65.32
CA ASP A 388 -104.10 56.90 -65.48
C ASP A 388 -103.46 55.67 -66.18
N PRO A 389 -102.86 55.84 -67.38
CA PRO A 389 -102.07 54.82 -68.09
C PRO A 389 -100.96 54.13 -67.26
N GLN A 390 -100.57 54.70 -66.12
CA GLN A 390 -99.65 54.08 -65.16
C GLN A 390 -100.15 52.72 -64.62
N SER A 391 -101.47 52.53 -64.44
CA SER A 391 -102.02 51.42 -63.64
C SER A 391 -102.10 50.06 -64.37
N THR A 392 -102.37 50.04 -65.69
CA THR A 392 -102.38 48.80 -66.49
C THR A 392 -100.96 48.28 -66.73
N ALA A 393 -100.00 49.18 -66.99
CA ALA A 393 -98.58 48.83 -67.00
C ALA A 393 -98.12 48.33 -65.61
N HIS A 394 -98.71 48.85 -64.53
CA HIS A 394 -98.41 48.45 -63.16
C HIS A 394 -98.86 47.01 -62.86
N TYR A 395 -100.05 46.57 -63.29
CA TYR A 395 -100.51 45.19 -63.07
C TYR A 395 -99.73 44.14 -63.87
N GLN A 396 -99.41 44.40 -65.15
CA GLN A 396 -98.58 43.49 -65.94
C GLN A 396 -97.14 43.44 -65.41
N LYS A 397 -96.61 44.59 -64.96
CA LYS A 397 -95.36 44.64 -64.19
C LYS A 397 -95.46 43.84 -62.90
N MET A 398 -96.60 43.80 -62.23
CA MET A 398 -96.78 43.08 -60.95
C MET A 398 -96.78 41.55 -61.12
N ILE A 399 -97.42 41.02 -62.17
CA ILE A 399 -97.41 39.58 -62.48
C ILE A 399 -96.01 39.14 -62.93
N ASN A 400 -95.39 39.89 -63.85
CA ASN A 400 -94.02 39.63 -64.27
C ASN A 400 -93.06 39.78 -63.09
N ALA A 401 -93.23 40.79 -62.23
CA ALA A 401 -92.44 40.95 -61.02
C ALA A 401 -92.66 39.80 -60.02
N LYS A 402 -93.87 39.22 -59.93
CA LYS A 402 -94.13 38.07 -59.06
C LYS A 402 -93.48 36.79 -59.61
N LEU A 403 -93.54 36.56 -60.92
CA LEU A 403 -92.89 35.42 -61.55
C LEU A 403 -91.36 35.54 -61.53
N THR A 404 -90.83 36.74 -61.79
CA THR A 404 -89.42 37.08 -61.64
C THR A 404 -88.98 36.90 -60.19
N ALA A 405 -89.74 37.42 -59.21
CA ALA A 405 -89.42 37.22 -57.80
C ALA A 405 -89.48 35.74 -57.36
N GLN A 406 -90.40 34.95 -57.92
CA GLN A 406 -90.48 33.51 -57.64
C GLN A 406 -89.29 32.74 -58.24
N ASN A 407 -88.91 33.05 -59.49
CA ASN A 407 -87.75 32.43 -60.14
C ASN A 407 -86.45 32.88 -59.46
N GLU A 408 -86.31 34.16 -59.11
CA GLU A 408 -85.19 34.68 -58.33
C GLU A 408 -85.14 34.05 -56.93
N ALA A 409 -86.28 33.77 -56.28
CA ALA A 409 -86.32 33.07 -55.00
C ALA A 409 -85.88 31.60 -55.13
N ASN A 410 -86.27 30.91 -56.20
CA ASN A 410 -85.83 29.53 -56.47
C ASN A 410 -84.34 29.45 -56.85
N GLU A 411 -83.85 30.40 -57.66
CA GLU A 411 -82.42 30.53 -57.99
C GLU A 411 -81.59 30.85 -56.74
N ARG A 412 -82.06 31.77 -55.88
CA ARG A 412 -81.43 32.05 -54.58
C ARG A 412 -81.43 30.83 -53.66
N SER A 413 -82.53 30.09 -53.57
CA SER A 413 -82.58 28.87 -52.74
C SER A 413 -81.63 27.77 -53.25
N THR A 414 -81.43 27.68 -54.56
CA THR A 414 -80.50 26.71 -55.17
C THR A 414 -79.05 27.15 -54.94
N ALA A 415 -78.77 28.44 -55.11
CA ALA A 415 -77.46 29.03 -54.81
C ALA A 415 -77.09 28.91 -53.32
N ASP A 416 -78.05 29.15 -52.41
CA ASP A 416 -77.86 28.96 -50.97
C ASP A 416 -77.59 27.49 -50.61
N GLN A 417 -78.24 26.54 -51.30
CA GLN A 417 -77.97 25.10 -51.14
C GLN A 417 -76.58 24.71 -51.69
N GLU A 418 -76.19 25.19 -52.86
CA GLU A 418 -74.84 24.98 -53.41
C GLU A 418 -73.77 25.57 -52.49
N GLN A 419 -73.99 26.78 -51.97
CA GLN A 419 -73.07 27.41 -51.03
C GLN A 419 -72.93 26.59 -49.74
N ARG A 420 -74.04 26.11 -49.18
CA ARG A 420 -74.02 25.22 -48.01
C ARG A 420 -73.32 23.89 -48.27
N ILE A 421 -73.49 23.30 -49.45
CA ILE A 421 -72.80 22.05 -49.84
C ILE A 421 -71.31 22.30 -49.99
N ASN A 422 -70.91 23.41 -50.60
CA ASN A 422 -69.50 23.79 -50.75
C ASN A 422 -68.83 24.11 -49.40
N GLU A 423 -69.53 24.80 -48.50
CA GLU A 423 -69.06 25.03 -47.12
C GLU A 423 -68.93 23.71 -46.36
N LEU A 424 -69.90 22.81 -46.46
CA LEU A 424 -69.82 21.50 -45.81
C LEU A 424 -68.66 20.65 -46.37
N ALA A 425 -68.46 20.64 -47.69
CA ALA A 425 -67.35 19.94 -48.32
C ALA A 425 -65.99 20.53 -47.89
N SER A 426 -65.89 21.86 -47.79
CA SER A 426 -64.70 22.56 -47.29
C SER A 426 -64.42 22.25 -45.82
N ASN A 427 -65.47 22.23 -44.98
CA ASN A 427 -65.36 21.91 -43.56
C ASN A 427 -64.93 20.46 -43.34
N VAL A 428 -65.47 19.51 -44.13
CA VAL A 428 -65.06 18.09 -44.09
C VAL A 428 -63.59 17.93 -44.53
N ALA A 429 -63.17 18.59 -45.61
CA ALA A 429 -61.78 18.55 -46.06
C ALA A 429 -60.82 19.14 -45.01
N THR A 430 -61.20 20.25 -44.38
CA THR A 430 -60.44 20.88 -43.31
C THR A 430 -60.33 19.96 -42.09
N GLN A 431 -61.44 19.33 -41.68
CA GLN A 431 -61.45 18.39 -40.56
C GLN A 431 -60.57 17.16 -40.84
N GLN A 432 -60.66 16.58 -42.04
CA GLN A 432 -59.80 15.47 -42.44
C GLN A 432 -58.31 15.84 -42.40
N GLN A 433 -57.97 17.08 -42.77
CA GLN A 433 -56.59 17.55 -42.70
C GLN A 433 -56.13 17.74 -41.26
N ILE A 434 -56.96 18.31 -40.37
CA ILE A 434 -56.68 18.43 -38.94
C ILE A 434 -56.43 17.03 -38.33
N ASP A 435 -57.33 16.08 -38.59
CA ASP A 435 -57.21 14.71 -38.09
C ASP A 435 -55.92 14.06 -38.60
N SER A 436 -55.59 14.22 -39.89
CA SER A 436 -54.36 13.65 -40.48
C SER A 436 -53.08 14.20 -39.87
N VAL A 437 -53.06 15.51 -39.56
CA VAL A 437 -51.92 16.17 -38.90
C VAL A 437 -51.80 15.68 -37.47
N GLN A 438 -52.93 15.59 -36.74
CA GLN A 438 -52.97 15.12 -35.37
C GLN A 438 -52.48 13.66 -35.25
N TYR A 439 -52.98 12.75 -36.10
CA TYR A 439 -52.51 11.37 -36.14
C TYR A 439 -51.05 11.27 -36.58
N GLY A 440 -50.60 12.12 -37.51
CA GLY A 440 -49.19 12.17 -37.94
C GLY A 440 -48.25 12.57 -36.79
N GLU A 441 -48.62 13.58 -36.00
CA GLU A 441 -47.87 13.99 -34.80
C GLU A 441 -47.85 12.90 -33.73
N GLN A 442 -49.00 12.26 -33.46
CA GLN A 442 -49.06 11.14 -32.51
C GLN A 442 -48.16 9.98 -32.92
N ILE A 443 -48.13 9.62 -34.21
CA ILE A 443 -47.27 8.56 -34.73
C ILE A 443 -45.79 8.95 -34.61
N ARG A 444 -45.42 10.23 -34.87
CA ARG A 444 -44.04 10.70 -34.69
C ARG A 444 -43.59 10.64 -33.24
N ASN A 445 -44.44 11.10 -32.31
CA ASN A 445 -44.11 11.08 -30.89
C ASN A 445 -43.93 9.65 -30.40
N LEU A 446 -44.83 8.74 -30.79
CA LEU A 446 -44.69 7.32 -30.47
C LEU A 446 -43.42 6.70 -31.07
N ALA A 447 -43.04 7.09 -32.30
CA ALA A 447 -41.80 6.63 -32.91
C ALA A 447 -40.57 7.15 -32.15
N GLN A 448 -40.57 8.41 -31.71
CA GLN A 448 -39.50 8.96 -30.88
C GLN A 448 -39.40 8.27 -29.52
N ASP A 449 -40.51 8.10 -28.82
CA ASP A 449 -40.56 7.38 -27.54
C ASP A 449 -40.05 5.94 -27.69
N SER A 450 -40.41 5.28 -28.79
CA SER A 450 -39.95 3.92 -29.08
C SER A 450 -38.43 3.85 -29.33
N ALA A 451 -37.85 4.87 -29.98
CA ALA A 451 -36.42 4.95 -30.22
C ALA A 451 -35.64 5.17 -28.91
N GLN A 452 -36.12 6.09 -28.07
CA GLN A 452 -35.54 6.36 -26.74
C GLN A 452 -35.61 5.13 -25.84
N ALA A 453 -36.74 4.42 -25.84
CA ALA A 453 -36.88 3.17 -25.10
C ALA A 453 -35.89 2.10 -25.60
N HIS A 454 -35.65 2.04 -26.91
CA HIS A 454 -34.67 1.10 -27.48
C HIS A 454 -33.24 1.40 -27.02
N GLU A 455 -32.84 2.68 -27.02
CA GLU A 455 -31.52 3.09 -26.52
C GLU A 455 -31.32 2.77 -25.04
N GLN A 456 -32.34 2.99 -24.20
CA GLN A 456 -32.30 2.60 -22.79
C GLN A 456 -32.16 1.10 -22.60
N ILE A 457 -32.90 0.29 -23.38
CA ILE A 457 -32.80 -1.17 -23.34
C ILE A 457 -31.40 -1.63 -23.75
N GLU A 458 -30.82 -1.01 -24.78
CA GLU A 458 -29.46 -1.34 -25.22
C GLU A 458 -28.42 -1.00 -24.15
N SER A 459 -28.52 0.17 -23.52
CA SER A 459 -27.66 0.56 -22.38
C SER A 459 -27.77 -0.43 -21.22
N LEU A 460 -29.00 -0.78 -20.81
CA LEU A 460 -29.23 -1.76 -19.73
C LEU A 460 -28.70 -3.15 -20.08
N THR A 461 -28.77 -3.53 -21.36
CA THR A 461 -28.22 -4.79 -21.85
C THR A 461 -26.70 -4.81 -21.74
N GLN A 462 -26.04 -3.69 -22.07
CA GLN A 462 -24.58 -3.56 -21.92
C GLN A 462 -24.16 -3.56 -20.44
N ASP A 463 -24.87 -2.83 -19.58
CA ASP A 463 -24.61 -2.80 -18.13
C ASP A 463 -24.78 -4.19 -17.50
N SER A 464 -25.80 -4.94 -17.91
CA SER A 464 -26.04 -6.31 -17.49
C SER A 464 -24.89 -7.24 -17.91
N ALA A 465 -24.42 -7.11 -19.15
CA ALA A 465 -23.27 -7.88 -19.64
C ALA A 465 -21.99 -7.58 -18.85
N GLN A 466 -21.70 -6.30 -18.57
CA GLN A 466 -20.56 -5.89 -17.76
C GLN A 466 -20.66 -6.41 -16.33
N THR A 467 -21.84 -6.28 -15.71
CA THR A 467 -22.12 -6.80 -14.37
C THR A 467 -21.90 -8.31 -14.31
N HIS A 468 -22.34 -9.04 -15.33
CA HIS A 468 -22.15 -10.48 -15.40
C HIS A 468 -20.67 -10.89 -15.50
N GLN A 469 -19.85 -10.12 -16.24
CA GLN A 469 -18.40 -10.32 -16.30
C GLN A 469 -17.73 -10.05 -14.96
N GLN A 470 -18.10 -8.97 -14.27
CA GLN A 470 -17.58 -8.65 -12.93
C GLN A 470 -17.95 -9.73 -11.90
N LEU A 471 -19.18 -10.25 -11.97
CA LEU A 471 -19.64 -11.33 -11.11
C LEU A 471 -18.82 -12.61 -11.36
N THR A 472 -18.58 -12.95 -12.63
CA THR A 472 -17.74 -14.11 -13.00
C THR A 472 -16.32 -13.97 -12.45
N ASN A 473 -15.71 -12.80 -12.58
CA ASN A 473 -14.38 -12.52 -12.03
C ASN A 473 -14.36 -12.62 -10.50
N THR A 474 -15.40 -12.14 -9.84
CA THR A 474 -15.56 -12.23 -8.38
C THR A 474 -15.70 -13.68 -7.93
N GLN A 475 -16.52 -14.47 -8.62
CA GLN A 475 -16.67 -15.91 -8.34
C GLN A 475 -15.34 -16.66 -8.47
N LYS A 476 -14.55 -16.34 -9.50
CA LYS A 476 -13.21 -16.91 -9.67
C LYS A 476 -12.29 -16.58 -8.49
N ARG A 477 -12.21 -15.30 -8.10
CA ARG A 477 -11.41 -14.87 -6.95
C ARG A 477 -11.83 -15.54 -5.65
N VAL A 478 -13.14 -15.73 -5.43
CA VAL A 478 -13.67 -16.43 -4.26
C VAL A 478 -13.25 -17.91 -4.25
N ALA A 479 -13.31 -18.57 -5.42
CA ALA A 479 -12.85 -19.95 -5.55
C ALA A 479 -11.34 -20.07 -5.28
N ASP A 480 -10.53 -19.19 -5.86
CA ASP A 480 -9.07 -19.16 -5.66
C ASP A 480 -8.73 -18.90 -4.17
N ASN A 481 -9.39 -17.92 -3.54
CA ASN A 481 -9.22 -17.64 -2.11
C ASN A 481 -9.61 -18.84 -1.24
N SER A 482 -10.69 -19.55 -1.59
CA SER A 482 -11.11 -20.74 -0.84
C SER A 482 -10.05 -21.84 -0.89
N GLN A 483 -9.41 -22.03 -2.05
CA GLN A 483 -8.29 -22.97 -2.18
C GLN A 483 -7.06 -22.53 -1.37
N GLN A 484 -6.72 -21.25 -1.40
CA GLN A 484 -5.61 -20.70 -0.61
C GLN A 484 -5.85 -20.88 0.90
N ILE A 485 -7.06 -20.60 1.38
CA ILE A 485 -7.44 -20.80 2.79
C ILE A 485 -7.28 -22.26 3.20
N ASN A 486 -7.70 -23.21 2.36
CA ASN A 486 -7.53 -24.63 2.65
C ASN A 486 -6.04 -25.03 2.75
N SER A 487 -5.20 -24.51 1.85
CA SER A 487 -3.74 -24.73 1.92
C SER A 487 -3.13 -24.13 3.20
N LEU A 488 -3.56 -22.92 3.58
CA LEU A 488 -3.12 -22.28 4.82
C LEU A 488 -3.54 -23.07 6.06
N ASN A 489 -4.77 -23.60 6.09
CA ASN A 489 -5.24 -24.44 7.19
C ASN A 489 -4.44 -25.74 7.33
N ASN A 490 -4.06 -26.36 6.21
CA ASN A 490 -3.20 -27.54 6.22
C ASN A 490 -1.80 -27.22 6.74
N ASN A 491 -1.20 -26.11 6.28
CA ASN A 491 0.10 -25.65 6.76
C ASN A 491 0.07 -25.31 8.26
N PHE A 492 -0.99 -24.64 8.72
CA PHE A 492 -1.17 -24.31 10.13
C PHE A 492 -1.32 -25.56 11.00
N SER A 493 -2.05 -26.57 10.52
CA SER A 493 -2.18 -27.85 11.21
C SER A 493 -0.84 -28.58 11.30
N SER A 494 -0.07 -28.60 10.21
CA SER A 494 1.28 -29.18 10.19
C SER A 494 2.21 -28.47 11.16
N LEU A 495 2.24 -27.13 11.14
CA LEU A 495 3.06 -26.33 12.06
C LEU A 495 2.66 -26.58 13.52
N LYS A 496 1.36 -26.68 13.81
CA LYS A 496 0.86 -27.00 15.15
C LYS A 496 1.36 -28.37 15.62
N HIS A 497 1.37 -29.36 14.73
CA HIS A 497 1.91 -30.69 15.04
C HIS A 497 3.42 -30.63 15.29
N GLU A 498 4.18 -29.98 14.43
CA GLU A 498 5.63 -29.83 14.58
C GLU A 498 6.01 -29.11 15.88
N VAL A 499 5.29 -28.05 16.25
CA VAL A 499 5.49 -27.35 17.53
C VAL A 499 5.19 -28.26 18.73
N GLU A 500 4.13 -29.06 18.66
CA GLU A 500 3.78 -29.98 19.73
C GLU A 500 4.77 -31.15 19.85
N ASP A 501 5.24 -31.67 18.72
CA ASP A 501 6.25 -32.74 18.67
C ASP A 501 7.60 -32.22 19.21
N ASN A 502 8.05 -31.03 18.79
CA ASN A 502 9.23 -30.36 19.35
C ASN A 502 9.12 -30.17 20.87
N ARG A 503 7.92 -29.80 21.36
CA ARG A 503 7.68 -29.64 22.80
C ARG A 503 7.85 -30.98 23.54
N LYS A 504 7.32 -32.07 22.99
CA LYS A 504 7.46 -33.41 23.59
C LYS A 504 8.90 -33.91 23.53
N GLU A 505 9.56 -33.82 22.38
CA GLU A 505 10.96 -34.20 22.19
C GLU A 505 11.88 -33.45 23.17
N ALA A 506 11.71 -32.14 23.31
CA ALA A 506 12.47 -31.35 24.28
C ALA A 506 12.22 -31.81 25.74
N ASN A 507 10.97 -32.08 26.10
CA ASN A 507 10.63 -32.55 27.46
C ASN A 507 11.19 -33.96 27.73
N ALA A 508 11.14 -34.86 26.74
CA ALA A 508 11.67 -36.21 26.80
C ALA A 508 13.20 -36.19 26.92
N GLY A 509 13.89 -35.31 26.17
CA GLY A 509 15.32 -35.07 26.31
C GLY A 509 15.72 -34.57 27.70
N ILE A 510 14.93 -33.69 28.32
CA ILE A 510 15.13 -33.27 29.72
C ILE A 510 14.92 -34.45 30.68
N ALA A 511 13.87 -35.26 30.49
CA ALA A 511 13.66 -36.47 31.29
C ALA A 511 14.85 -37.44 31.18
N SER A 512 15.43 -37.59 29.99
CA SER A 512 16.67 -38.34 29.71
C SER A 512 17.85 -37.81 30.52
N ALA A 513 18.06 -36.49 30.55
CA ALA A 513 19.10 -35.86 31.36
C ALA A 513 18.88 -36.08 32.88
N VAL A 514 17.64 -35.94 33.36
CA VAL A 514 17.27 -36.23 34.75
C VAL A 514 17.53 -37.71 35.09
N ALA A 515 17.23 -38.63 34.18
CA ALA A 515 17.48 -40.05 34.37
C ALA A 515 18.98 -40.36 34.48
N ILE A 516 19.84 -39.79 33.64
CA ILE A 516 21.31 -39.98 33.71
C ILE A 516 21.89 -39.34 34.98
N ALA A 517 21.40 -38.15 35.35
CA ALA A 517 21.83 -37.46 36.56
C ALA A 517 21.48 -38.24 37.84
N SER A 518 20.34 -38.94 37.85
CA SER A 518 19.86 -39.72 39.00
C SER A 518 20.61 -41.05 39.21
N GLN A 519 21.46 -41.46 38.26
CA GLN A 519 22.26 -42.69 38.39
C GLN A 519 23.28 -42.56 39.54
N PRO A 520 23.32 -43.51 40.50
CA PRO A 520 24.38 -43.54 41.51
C PRO A 520 25.78 -43.71 40.90
N GLN A 521 26.79 -43.20 41.62
CA GLN A 521 28.21 -43.29 41.28
C GLN A 521 28.92 -44.28 42.22
N VAL A 522 29.95 -44.98 41.70
CA VAL A 522 30.83 -45.88 42.46
C VAL A 522 31.45 -45.17 43.67
N LYS A 523 31.52 -45.85 44.81
CA LYS A 523 32.11 -45.32 46.05
C LYS A 523 33.63 -45.56 46.08
N THR A 524 34.36 -44.73 46.82
CA THR A 524 35.79 -44.93 47.08
C THR A 524 36.02 -46.29 47.75
N GLY A 525 36.90 -47.11 47.16
CA GLY A 525 37.20 -48.48 47.61
C GLY A 525 36.62 -49.59 46.72
N ASP A 526 35.55 -49.31 45.98
CA ASP A 526 35.01 -50.22 44.96
C ASP A 526 35.69 -49.95 43.60
N PHE A 527 35.84 -50.97 42.73
CA PHE A 527 36.49 -50.78 41.43
C PHE A 527 35.56 -50.15 40.38
N MET A 528 34.31 -50.65 40.28
CA MET A 528 33.33 -50.29 39.26
C MET A 528 31.91 -50.43 39.80
N MET A 529 30.98 -49.61 39.30
CA MET A 529 29.54 -49.73 39.53
C MET A 529 28.80 -49.63 38.19
N VAL A 530 27.87 -50.56 37.95
CA VAL A 530 26.82 -50.41 36.93
C VAL A 530 25.58 -49.85 37.61
N SER A 531 24.97 -48.81 37.04
CA SER A 531 23.82 -48.12 37.59
C SER A 531 22.72 -47.94 36.55
N ALA A 532 21.50 -47.77 37.03
CA ALA A 532 20.34 -47.41 36.22
C ALA A 532 19.63 -46.21 36.86
N GLY A 533 18.95 -45.42 36.06
CA GLY A 533 18.20 -44.25 36.49
C GLY A 533 16.89 -44.13 35.72
N ALA A 534 15.96 -43.37 36.28
CA ALA A 534 14.72 -42.99 35.62
C ALA A 534 14.45 -41.51 35.90
N GLY A 535 13.84 -40.83 34.95
CA GLY A 535 13.53 -39.41 35.02
C GLY A 535 12.18 -39.11 34.40
N THR A 536 11.53 -38.07 34.88
CA THR A 536 10.30 -37.55 34.27
C THR A 536 10.35 -36.03 34.27
N PHE A 537 9.80 -35.43 33.21
CA PHE A 537 9.63 -34.00 33.11
C PHE A 537 8.44 -33.71 32.20
N ASN A 538 7.49 -32.89 32.71
CA ASN A 538 6.34 -32.39 31.97
C ASN A 538 5.63 -33.45 31.08
N ASN A 539 5.16 -34.53 31.71
CA ASN A 539 4.46 -35.68 31.11
C ASN A 539 5.30 -36.64 30.24
N GLU A 540 6.58 -36.36 30.01
CA GLU A 540 7.51 -37.30 29.36
C GLU A 540 8.36 -38.04 30.40
N SER A 541 8.87 -39.21 30.03
CA SER A 541 9.66 -40.07 30.92
C SER A 541 10.85 -40.67 30.18
N ALA A 542 11.90 -40.97 30.92
CA ALA A 542 13.09 -41.60 30.37
C ALA A 542 13.70 -42.59 31.35
N VAL A 543 14.42 -43.55 30.80
CA VAL A 543 15.23 -44.52 31.54
C VAL A 543 16.68 -44.42 31.08
N SER A 544 17.60 -44.74 31.97
CA SER A 544 19.02 -44.66 31.70
C SER A 544 19.77 -45.84 32.31
N VAL A 545 20.88 -46.21 31.67
CA VAL A 545 21.85 -47.16 32.19
C VAL A 545 23.25 -46.57 32.07
N GLY A 546 24.12 -46.87 33.02
CA GLY A 546 25.44 -46.28 33.07
C GLY A 546 26.43 -47.10 33.88
N ALA A 547 27.69 -46.70 33.79
CA ALA A 547 28.77 -47.29 34.54
C ALA A 547 29.68 -46.19 35.09
N SER A 548 30.25 -46.43 36.25
CA SER A 548 31.29 -45.58 36.83
C SER A 548 32.44 -46.41 37.37
N PHE A 549 33.65 -45.87 37.31
CA PHE A 549 34.87 -46.57 37.70
C PHE A 549 35.86 -45.63 38.40
N ASN A 550 36.56 -46.17 39.39
CA ASN A 550 37.63 -45.46 40.10
C ASN A 550 38.96 -45.63 39.35
N ALA A 551 39.49 -44.53 38.81
CA ALA A 551 40.79 -44.47 38.16
C ALA A 551 41.88 -44.07 39.18
N GLY A 552 42.14 -44.97 40.13
CA GLY A 552 42.94 -44.69 41.33
C GLY A 552 42.07 -44.23 42.50
N ILE A 553 42.67 -43.72 43.57
CA ILE A 553 41.96 -43.35 44.82
C ILE A 553 41.29 -41.97 44.78
N HIS A 554 41.76 -41.08 43.88
CA HIS A 554 41.33 -39.69 43.81
C HIS A 554 40.52 -39.36 42.56
N THR A 555 40.31 -40.30 41.62
CA THR A 555 39.67 -40.01 40.33
C THR A 555 38.51 -40.95 40.06
N VAL A 556 37.36 -40.42 39.65
CA VAL A 556 36.19 -41.21 39.23
C VAL A 556 35.77 -40.79 37.82
N ILE A 557 35.46 -41.76 36.98
CA ILE A 557 34.87 -41.54 35.66
C ILE A 557 33.49 -42.20 35.64
N LYS A 558 32.51 -41.54 35.04
CA LYS A 558 31.13 -42.02 34.89
C LYS A 558 30.66 -41.81 33.46
N ALA A 559 30.03 -42.81 32.86
CA ALA A 559 29.39 -42.72 31.56
C ALA A 559 27.98 -43.33 31.63
N GLY A 560 27.05 -42.84 30.84
CA GLY A 560 25.69 -43.37 30.79
C GLY A 560 24.99 -43.04 29.47
N VAL A 561 23.98 -43.83 29.17
CA VAL A 561 23.06 -43.66 28.03
C VAL A 561 21.62 -43.67 28.54
N SER A 562 20.71 -43.03 27.82
CA SER A 562 19.29 -43.00 28.10
C SER A 562 18.44 -43.22 26.86
N ALA A 563 17.20 -43.63 27.08
CA ALA A 563 16.14 -43.66 26.09
C ALA A 563 14.86 -43.10 26.73
N ASP A 564 14.07 -42.36 25.95
CA ASP A 564 12.87 -41.69 26.44
C ASP A 564 11.60 -42.05 25.66
N THR A 565 10.46 -41.53 26.13
CA THR A 565 9.12 -41.80 25.60
C THR A 565 8.90 -41.29 24.17
N GLN A 566 9.75 -40.40 23.67
CA GLN A 566 9.74 -39.93 22.28
C GLN A 566 10.62 -40.77 21.35
N SER A 567 11.20 -41.86 21.86
CA SER A 567 12.10 -42.78 21.15
C SER A 567 13.47 -42.18 20.82
N ASP A 568 13.87 -41.13 21.54
CA ASP A 568 15.19 -40.52 21.41
C ASP A 568 16.20 -41.16 22.37
N PHE A 569 17.48 -41.07 21.99
CA PHE A 569 18.60 -41.62 22.74
C PHE A 569 19.56 -40.53 23.19
N GLY A 570 19.91 -40.54 24.47
CA GLY A 570 20.90 -39.64 25.07
C GLY A 570 22.15 -40.39 25.53
N ALA A 571 23.29 -39.71 25.60
CA ALA A 571 24.51 -40.25 26.18
C ALA A 571 25.36 -39.14 26.83
N GLY A 572 26.11 -39.49 27.87
CA GLY A 572 27.00 -38.55 28.56
C GLY A 572 28.14 -39.24 29.30
N VAL A 573 29.23 -38.51 29.51
CA VAL A 573 30.41 -38.96 30.27
C VAL A 573 30.96 -37.80 31.11
N GLY A 574 31.50 -38.10 32.28
CA GLY A 574 32.12 -37.14 33.18
C GLY A 574 33.28 -37.73 33.98
N VAL A 575 34.20 -36.87 34.41
CA VAL A 575 35.34 -37.22 35.26
C VAL A 575 35.40 -36.27 36.46
N GLY A 576 35.71 -36.79 37.64
CA GLY A 576 35.88 -36.01 38.86
C GLY A 576 37.17 -36.39 39.57
N TYR A 577 37.83 -35.42 40.19
CA TYR A 577 39.01 -35.60 41.02
C TYR A 577 38.75 -35.06 42.44
N SER A 578 39.05 -35.83 43.48
CA SER A 578 38.90 -35.46 44.90
C SER A 578 40.26 -35.37 45.57
N PHE A 579 40.53 -34.36 46.40
CA PHE A 579 41.80 -34.14 47.10
C PHE A 579 41.78 -34.60 48.56
#